data_AF-A0AAW3MTP2-F1
#
_entry.id   AF-A0AAW3MTP2-F1
#
_cell.length_a   1.000
_cell.length_b   1.000
_cell.length_c   1.000
_cell.angle_alpha   90.00
_cell.angle_beta   90.00
_cell.angle_gamma   90.00
#
_symmetry.space_group_name_H-M   'P 1'
#
loop_
_entity.id
_entity.type
_entity.pdbx_description
1 polymer ?
#
loop_
_entity_poly.entity_id
_entity_poly.type
_entity_poly.pdbx_seq_one_letter_code
_entity_poly.pdbx_strand_id
1 'polypeptide(L)'
;MAYRINRDDDKRISIQLDGQEAFVLEREDNGRGIWALFPVRDGVRGAKIDRDQYSNDLIERVTGGLILAGHVARVAAGYVVPVPVGAGDFYVSSMGYLCCRAPVRMVLTEAPVTAYGIEARHQIRPATVAERQEAGLDVSDATRSAVFLEP
;
A
#
# COMPACT_ATOMS: atom_id res chain seq x y z
N MET A 1 3.04 3.06 -10.53
CA MET A 1 2.64 4.16 -9.63
C MET A 1 2.67 3.63 -8.22
N ALA A 2 3.17 4.42 -7.27
CA ALA A 2 3.33 4.00 -5.88
C ALA A 2 2.54 4.93 -4.96
N TYR A 3 2.00 4.37 -3.88
CA TYR A 3 1.37 5.16 -2.83
C TYR A 3 2.22 5.16 -1.56
N ARG A 4 2.09 6.19 -0.73
CA ARG A 4 2.75 6.27 0.57
C ARG A 4 1.77 6.78 1.62
N ILE A 5 1.79 6.17 2.80
CA ILE A 5 0.99 6.62 3.94
C ILE A 5 1.93 7.40 4.87
N ASN A 6 1.69 8.70 5.01
CA ASN A 6 2.39 9.56 5.97
C ASN A 6 1.45 9.83 7.14
N ARG A 7 1.90 9.43 8.34
CA ARG A 7 1.20 9.72 9.60
C ARG A 7 1.89 10.95 10.18
N ASP A 8 1.38 12.13 9.85
CA ASP A 8 2.01 13.41 10.22
C ASP A 8 1.93 13.65 11.73
N ASP A 9 0.75 13.39 12.32
CA ASP A 9 0.48 13.48 13.74
C ASP A 9 -0.65 12.52 14.18
N ASP A 10 -1.15 12.66 15.41
CA ASP A 10 -2.22 11.84 15.98
C ASP A 10 -3.63 12.17 15.43
N LYS A 11 -3.74 13.18 14.56
CA LYS A 11 -4.99 13.76 14.07
C LYS A 11 -5.09 13.77 12.55
N ARG A 12 -3.99 13.59 11.83
CA ARG A 12 -3.91 13.68 10.38
C ARG A 12 -3.03 12.59 9.78
N ILE A 13 -3.57 11.92 8.78
CA ILE A 13 -2.86 10.93 7.97
C ILE A 13 -3.03 11.31 6.50
N SER A 14 -1.93 11.44 5.78
CA SER A 14 -1.88 11.70 4.35
C SER A 14 -1.62 10.41 3.59
N ILE A 15 -2.38 10.14 2.53
CA ILE A 15 -2.08 9.09 1.56
C ILE A 15 -1.71 9.77 0.25
N GLN A 16 -0.46 9.59 -0.14
CA GLN A 16 0.13 10.20 -1.32
C GLN A 16 0.16 9.19 -2.47
N LEU A 17 -0.10 9.65 -3.70
CA LEU A 17 0.13 8.93 -4.94
C LEU A 17 1.25 9.62 -5.71
N ASP A 18 2.31 8.90 -6.02
CA ASP A 18 3.49 9.41 -6.75
C ASP A 18 4.04 10.74 -6.18
N GLY A 19 4.01 10.85 -4.84
CA GLY A 19 4.52 12.02 -4.10
C GLY A 19 3.53 13.17 -3.93
N GLN A 20 2.31 13.07 -4.48
CA GLN A 20 1.26 14.06 -4.31
C GLN A 20 0.17 13.55 -3.37
N GLU A 21 -0.30 14.40 -2.46
CA GLU A 21 -1.41 14.05 -1.57
C GLU A 21 -2.70 13.84 -2.36
N ALA A 22 -3.25 12.63 -2.26
CA ALA A 22 -4.47 12.22 -2.97
C ALA A 22 -5.64 12.00 -2.00
N PHE A 23 -5.35 11.59 -0.77
CA PHE A 23 -6.34 11.44 0.29
C PHE A 23 -5.79 11.92 1.62
N VAL A 24 -6.67 12.44 2.45
CA VAL A 24 -6.38 12.85 3.81
C VAL A 24 -7.42 12.25 4.74
N LEU A 25 -6.95 11.68 5.83
CA LEU A 25 -7.77 11.29 6.96
C LEU A 25 -7.53 12.28 8.08
N GLU A 26 -8.58 12.88 8.60
CA GLU A 26 -8.53 13.84 9.70
C GLU A 26 -9.49 13.43 10.80
N ARG A 27 -9.08 13.56 12.06
CA ARG A 27 -9.99 13.43 13.20
C ARG A 27 -10.91 14.64 13.27
N GLU A 28 -12.21 14.36 13.35
CA GLU A 28 -13.23 15.37 13.62
C GLU A 28 -13.03 16.00 15.03
N ASP A 29 -13.75 17.09 15.31
CA ASP A 29 -13.76 17.76 16.62
C ASP A 29 -12.36 18.13 17.15
N ASN A 30 -11.52 18.73 16.30
CA ASN A 30 -10.15 19.19 16.64
C ASN A 30 -9.22 18.07 17.17
N GLY A 31 -9.40 16.84 16.68
CA GLY A 31 -8.53 15.72 17.01
C GLY A 31 -9.06 14.74 18.05
N ARG A 32 -10.33 14.88 18.47
CA ARG A 32 -10.94 14.00 19.48
C ARG A 32 -12.05 13.11 18.94
N GLY A 33 -12.58 13.45 17.76
CA GLY A 33 -13.68 12.75 17.12
C GLY A 33 -13.25 11.54 16.29
N ILE A 34 -14.23 11.08 15.51
CA ILE A 34 -14.13 9.99 14.52
C ILE A 34 -13.18 10.43 13.40
N TRP A 35 -12.51 9.49 12.74
CA TRP A 35 -11.74 9.79 11.55
C TRP A 35 -12.65 10.01 10.34
N ALA A 36 -12.34 11.03 9.55
CA ALA A 36 -13.04 11.35 8.31
C ALA A 36 -12.07 11.32 7.13
N LEU A 37 -12.49 10.70 6.03
CA LEU A 37 -11.71 10.59 4.80
C LEU A 37 -12.12 11.68 3.80
N PHE A 38 -11.13 12.36 3.24
CA PHE A 38 -11.30 13.40 2.24
C PHE A 38 -10.42 13.11 1.02
N PRO A 39 -10.92 13.30 -0.21
CA PRO A 39 -10.08 13.30 -1.39
C PRO A 39 -9.36 14.65 -1.50
N VAL A 40 -8.18 14.65 -2.08
CA VAL A 40 -7.42 15.86 -2.40
C VAL A 40 -7.20 15.89 -3.90
N ARG A 41 -7.47 17.03 -4.53
CA ARG A 41 -7.22 17.27 -5.96
C ARG A 41 -6.52 18.60 -6.11
N ASP A 42 -5.35 18.60 -6.73
CA ASP A 42 -4.53 19.79 -6.93
C ASP A 42 -4.26 20.57 -5.63
N GLY A 43 -4.04 19.83 -4.53
CA GLY A 43 -3.83 20.39 -3.19
C GLY A 43 -5.10 20.91 -2.51
N VAL A 44 -6.26 20.84 -3.16
CA VAL A 44 -7.54 21.27 -2.61
C VAL A 44 -8.28 20.08 -2.01
N ARG A 45 -8.59 20.17 -0.72
CA ARG A 45 -9.41 19.18 -0.01
C ARG A 45 -10.85 19.24 -0.51
N GLY A 46 -11.36 18.10 -0.96
CA GLY A 46 -12.73 17.92 -1.42
C GLY A 46 -13.73 17.66 -0.28
N ALA A 47 -14.93 17.26 -0.66
CA ALA A 47 -15.97 16.87 0.30
C ALA A 47 -15.63 15.55 1.00
N LYS A 48 -16.08 15.40 2.24
CA LYS A 48 -15.94 14.17 3.02
C LYS A 48 -16.56 12.99 2.27
N ILE A 49 -15.82 11.89 2.14
CA ILE A 49 -16.26 10.66 1.48
C ILE A 49 -16.79 9.65 2.49
N ASP A 50 -16.09 9.47 3.62
CA ASP A 50 -16.36 8.39 4.56
C ASP A 50 -15.92 8.75 5.98
N ARG A 51 -16.31 7.95 6.97
CA ARG A 51 -15.92 8.08 8.37
C ARG A 51 -15.83 6.75 9.09
N ASP A 52 -14.88 6.64 10.02
CA ASP A 52 -14.73 5.46 10.87
C ASP A 52 -14.09 5.79 12.22
N GLN A 53 -14.44 5.04 13.25
CA GLN A 53 -13.81 5.16 14.56
C GLN A 53 -12.32 4.78 14.49
N TYR A 54 -11.96 3.87 13.58
CA TYR A 54 -10.61 3.37 13.41
C TYR A 54 -10.00 3.87 12.09
N SER A 55 -8.87 4.57 12.18
CA SER A 55 -8.16 5.07 10.99
C SER A 55 -7.72 3.95 10.05
N ASN A 56 -7.41 2.76 10.59
CA ASN A 56 -6.94 1.63 9.80
C ASN A 56 -8.01 1.12 8.83
N ASP A 57 -9.28 1.15 9.23
CA ASP A 57 -10.39 0.69 8.38
C ASP A 57 -10.64 1.65 7.21
N LEU A 58 -10.36 2.95 7.40
CA LEU A 58 -10.37 3.92 6.30
C LEU A 58 -9.15 3.77 5.40
N ILE A 59 -7.97 3.54 5.98
CA ILE A 59 -6.75 3.27 5.23
C ILE A 59 -6.94 2.04 4.34
N GLU A 60 -7.45 0.93 4.89
CA GLU A 60 -7.64 -0.33 4.17
C GLU A 60 -8.60 -0.17 2.98
N ARG A 61 -9.70 0.56 3.16
CA ARG A 61 -10.64 0.88 2.06
C ARG A 61 -9.95 1.61 0.92
N VAL A 62 -9.11 2.60 1.23
CA VAL A 62 -8.37 3.36 0.22
C VAL A 62 -7.28 2.50 -0.43
N THR A 63 -6.42 1.85 0.37
CA THR A 63 -5.31 1.05 -0.14
C THR A 63 -5.80 -0.15 -0.95
N GLY A 64 -6.91 -0.79 -0.56
CA GLY A 64 -7.54 -1.85 -1.33
C GLY A 64 -7.90 -1.41 -2.75
N GLY A 65 -8.48 -0.21 -2.90
CA GLY A 65 -8.76 0.36 -4.22
C GLY A 65 -7.51 0.68 -5.03
N LEU A 66 -6.46 1.21 -4.37
CA LEU A 66 -5.18 1.54 -5.02
C LEU A 66 -4.44 0.28 -5.50
N ILE A 67 -4.45 -0.78 -4.70
CA ILE A 67 -3.87 -2.08 -5.03
C ILE A 67 -4.59 -2.70 -6.23
N LEU A 68 -5.93 -2.66 -6.25
CA LEU A 68 -6.73 -3.11 -7.39
C LEU A 68 -6.52 -2.28 -8.66
N ALA A 69 -5.98 -1.06 -8.52
CA ALA A 69 -5.56 -0.22 -9.63
C ALA A 69 -4.05 -0.32 -9.93
N GLY A 70 -3.37 -1.35 -9.40
CA GLY A 70 -1.98 -1.66 -9.72
C GLY A 70 -0.93 -0.84 -8.97
N HIS A 71 -1.31 -0.10 -7.92
CA HIS A 71 -0.36 0.68 -7.13
C HIS A 71 0.36 -0.18 -6.09
N VAL A 72 1.64 0.12 -5.85
CA VAL A 72 2.46 -0.52 -4.82
C VAL A 72 2.70 0.42 -3.64
N ALA A 73 2.80 -0.10 -2.42
CA ALA A 73 3.08 0.74 -1.25
C ALA A 73 4.57 1.06 -1.18
N ARG A 74 4.95 2.33 -1.06
CA ARG A 74 6.31 2.76 -0.71
C ARG A 74 6.47 2.73 0.80
N VAL A 75 7.37 1.89 1.29
CA VAL A 75 7.65 1.67 2.72
C VAL A 75 9.15 1.71 2.91
N ALA A 76 9.62 2.56 3.83
CA ALA A 76 11.05 2.84 4.01
C ALA A 76 11.78 3.10 2.66
N ALA A 77 12.88 2.37 2.41
CA ALA A 77 13.66 2.46 1.16
C ALA A 77 13.11 1.59 0.02
N GLY A 78 12.10 0.75 0.26
CA GLY A 78 11.59 -0.24 -0.68
C GLY A 78 10.10 -0.15 -0.95
N TYR A 79 9.49 -1.28 -1.30
CA TYR A 79 8.08 -1.37 -1.66
C TYR A 79 7.43 -2.61 -1.09
N VAL A 80 6.17 -2.49 -0.65
CA VAL A 80 5.38 -3.63 -0.20
C VAL A 80 4.33 -3.96 -1.24
N VAL A 81 4.28 -5.24 -1.61
CA VAL A 81 3.30 -5.78 -2.55
C VAL A 81 2.48 -6.87 -1.85
N PRO A 82 1.15 -6.73 -1.78
CA PRO A 82 0.29 -7.78 -1.25
C PRO A 82 0.30 -9.00 -2.18
N VAL A 83 0.35 -10.19 -1.60
CA VAL A 83 0.36 -11.46 -2.34
C VAL A 83 -0.59 -12.47 -1.70
N PRO A 84 -1.11 -13.45 -2.46
CA PRO A 84 -1.93 -14.51 -1.89
C PRO A 84 -1.20 -15.30 -0.80
N VAL A 85 -1.93 -15.75 0.22
CA VAL A 85 -1.38 -16.67 1.22
C VAL A 85 -1.03 -18.01 0.54
N GLY A 86 0.22 -18.45 0.70
CA GLY A 86 0.78 -19.60 -0.01
C GLY A 86 1.54 -19.26 -1.29
N ALA A 87 1.55 -17.99 -1.72
CA ALA A 87 2.46 -17.55 -2.77
C ALA A 87 3.91 -17.77 -2.31
N GLY A 88 4.67 -18.49 -3.12
CA GLY A 88 6.03 -18.87 -2.82
C GLY A 88 6.86 -18.98 -4.10
N ASP A 89 8.18 -18.85 -3.93
CA ASP A 89 9.14 -18.85 -5.04
C ASP A 89 8.94 -17.68 -6.02
N PHE A 90 9.31 -16.47 -5.59
CA PHE A 90 9.26 -15.23 -6.35
C PHE A 90 10.41 -15.02 -7.34
N TYR A 91 10.13 -14.41 -8.49
CA TYR A 91 11.15 -14.02 -9.46
C TYR A 91 10.70 -12.80 -10.26
N VAL A 92 11.66 -12.12 -10.88
CA VAL A 92 11.40 -11.05 -11.86
C VAL A 92 11.43 -11.68 -13.26
N SER A 93 10.36 -11.50 -14.02
CA SER A 93 10.28 -11.98 -15.41
C SER A 93 11.19 -11.16 -16.33
N SER A 94 11.46 -11.66 -17.55
CA SER A 94 12.22 -10.91 -18.56
C SER A 94 11.55 -9.59 -18.98
N MET A 95 10.24 -9.48 -18.75
CA MET A 95 9.46 -8.26 -19.00
C MET A 95 9.44 -7.31 -17.78
N GLY A 96 10.12 -7.67 -16.70
CA GLY A 96 10.27 -6.84 -15.50
C GLY A 96 9.14 -6.96 -14.46
N TYR A 97 8.20 -7.88 -14.62
CA TYR A 97 7.11 -8.09 -13.66
C TYR A 97 7.51 -9.00 -12.50
N LEU A 98 6.95 -8.74 -11.32
CA LEU A 98 7.02 -9.65 -10.17
C LEU A 98 6.10 -10.85 -10.41
N CYS A 99 6.66 -12.04 -10.30
CA CYS A 99 5.94 -13.30 -10.47
C CYS A 99 6.20 -14.25 -9.31
N CYS A 100 5.29 -15.20 -9.08
CA CYS A 100 5.55 -16.39 -8.26
C CYS A 100 5.29 -17.67 -9.03
N ARG A 101 5.89 -18.80 -8.59
CA ARG A 101 5.66 -20.12 -9.21
C ARG A 101 4.57 -20.93 -8.51
N ALA A 102 4.40 -20.74 -7.21
CA ALA A 102 3.33 -21.32 -6.41
C ALA A 102 2.34 -20.21 -5.98
N PRO A 103 1.03 -20.47 -5.90
CA PRO A 103 0.34 -21.74 -6.17
C PRO A 103 0.21 -22.10 -7.67
N VAL A 104 0.27 -21.11 -8.57
CA VAL A 104 0.40 -21.26 -10.03
C VAL A 104 1.26 -20.09 -10.53
N ARG A 105 1.92 -20.23 -11.68
CA ARG A 105 2.64 -19.11 -12.32
C ARG A 105 1.70 -17.93 -12.53
N MET A 106 1.87 -16.89 -11.72
CA MET A 106 1.05 -15.69 -11.78
C MET A 106 1.92 -14.45 -11.70
N VAL A 107 1.44 -13.40 -12.38
CA VAL A 107 1.95 -12.05 -12.22
C VAL A 107 1.28 -11.45 -10.97
N LEU A 108 2.08 -10.90 -10.07
CA LEU A 108 1.63 -10.38 -8.78
C LEU A 108 1.44 -8.86 -8.77
N THR A 109 1.96 -8.18 -9.80
CA THR A 109 1.86 -6.73 -9.93
C THR A 109 1.40 -6.36 -11.33
N GLU A 110 0.50 -5.39 -11.45
CA GLU A 110 0.07 -4.89 -12.76
C GLU A 110 1.14 -4.03 -13.43
N ALA A 111 2.08 -3.48 -12.65
CA ALA A 111 3.21 -2.70 -13.12
C ALA A 111 4.54 -3.48 -13.06
N PRO A 112 5.47 -3.25 -14.02
CA PRO A 112 6.83 -3.78 -13.93
C PRO A 112 7.55 -3.26 -12.68
N VAL A 113 8.17 -4.17 -11.92
CA VAL A 113 8.94 -3.82 -10.71
C VAL A 113 10.36 -3.35 -11.03
N THR A 114 10.84 -3.56 -12.25
CA THR A 114 12.11 -3.00 -12.74
C THR A 114 12.12 -1.48 -12.77
N ALA A 115 10.95 -0.85 -12.96
CA ALA A 115 10.80 0.61 -12.84
C ALA A 115 11.13 1.12 -11.42
N TYR A 116 11.15 0.23 -10.43
CA TYR A 116 11.48 0.50 -9.05
C TYR A 116 12.89 0.04 -8.64
N GLY A 117 13.73 -0.37 -9.60
CA GLY A 117 15.09 -0.87 -9.36
C GLY A 117 15.17 -2.36 -8.99
N ILE A 118 14.06 -3.11 -9.11
CA ILE A 118 14.00 -4.52 -8.74
C ILE A 118 14.26 -5.39 -9.97
N GLU A 119 15.42 -6.02 -10.01
CA GLU A 119 15.92 -6.77 -11.15
C GLU A 119 16.06 -8.27 -10.87
N ALA A 120 16.22 -8.66 -9.60
CA ALA A 120 16.56 -10.03 -9.24
C ALA A 120 15.85 -10.51 -7.97
N ARG A 121 15.83 -11.84 -7.79
CA ARG A 121 15.15 -12.49 -6.65
C ARG A 121 15.71 -12.09 -5.27
N HIS A 122 17.00 -11.79 -5.17
CA HIS A 122 17.61 -11.48 -3.86
C HIS A 122 17.09 -10.16 -3.27
N GLN A 123 16.47 -9.32 -4.09
CA GLN A 123 15.77 -8.08 -3.72
C GLN A 123 14.33 -8.33 -3.23
N ILE A 124 13.91 -9.59 -3.10
CA ILE A 124 12.55 -9.97 -2.72
C ILE A 124 12.61 -10.80 -1.44
N ARG A 125 11.93 -10.32 -0.40
CA ARG A 125 11.78 -11.04 0.87
C ARG A 125 10.36 -10.93 1.40
N PRO A 126 9.94 -11.79 2.34
CA PRO A 126 8.72 -11.55 3.08
C PRO A 126 8.73 -10.17 3.74
N ALA A 127 7.60 -9.46 3.69
CA ALA A 127 7.43 -8.22 4.44
C ALA A 127 7.23 -8.53 5.92
N THR A 128 7.83 -7.72 6.79
CA THR A 128 7.61 -7.77 8.24
C THR A 128 6.21 -7.28 8.59
N VAL A 129 5.74 -7.58 9.81
CA VAL A 129 4.45 -7.08 10.32
C VAL A 129 4.40 -5.56 10.30
N ALA A 130 5.48 -4.89 10.68
CA ALA A 130 5.57 -3.43 10.69
C ALA A 130 5.46 -2.86 9.25
N GLU A 131 6.17 -3.45 8.28
CA GLU A 131 6.10 -3.03 6.88
C GLU A 131 4.70 -3.22 6.29
N ARG A 132 3.99 -4.29 6.65
CA ARG A 132 2.60 -4.52 6.27
C ARG A 132 1.66 -3.45 6.84
N GLN A 133 1.83 -3.11 8.12
CA GLN A 133 1.04 -2.06 8.77
C GLN A 133 1.33 -0.68 8.17
N GLU A 134 2.58 -0.39 7.85
CA GLU A 134 2.99 0.86 7.20
C GLU A 134 2.38 0.97 5.79
N ALA A 135 2.32 -0.15 5.06
CA ALA A 135 1.65 -0.25 3.76
C ALA A 135 0.11 -0.14 3.82
N GLY A 136 -0.48 -0.11 5.02
CA GLY A 136 -1.93 -0.04 5.21
C GLY A 136 -2.63 -1.35 4.86
N LEU A 137 -1.95 -2.49 5.06
CA LEU A 137 -2.54 -3.82 4.93
C LEU A 137 -3.08 -4.28 6.28
N ASP A 138 -4.25 -4.91 6.27
CA ASP A 138 -4.73 -5.63 7.43
C ASP A 138 -3.79 -6.82 7.73
N VAL A 139 -3.22 -6.82 8.93
CA VAL A 139 -2.34 -7.88 9.42
C VAL A 139 -3.11 -9.01 10.08
N SER A 140 -4.39 -8.79 10.40
CA SER A 140 -5.29 -9.81 10.90
C SER A 140 -5.91 -10.66 9.78
N ASP A 141 -5.91 -10.16 8.54
CA ASP A 141 -6.34 -10.89 7.35
C ASP A 141 -5.44 -12.12 7.09
N ALA A 142 -5.97 -13.29 7.44
CA ALA A 142 -5.32 -14.58 7.24
C ALA A 142 -5.30 -15.05 5.77
N THR A 143 -5.94 -14.32 4.85
CA THR A 143 -6.01 -14.66 3.42
C THR A 143 -4.98 -13.88 2.59
N ARG A 144 -4.36 -12.85 3.16
CA ARG A 144 -3.36 -12.00 2.49
C ARG A 144 -2.02 -12.01 3.21
N SER A 145 -0.97 -12.08 2.42
CA SER A 145 0.42 -11.88 2.84
C SER A 145 1.02 -10.70 2.06
N ALA A 146 2.29 -10.40 2.27
CA ALA A 146 3.00 -9.42 1.47
C ALA A 146 4.49 -9.74 1.35
N VAL A 147 5.08 -9.29 0.25
CA VAL A 147 6.52 -9.26 0.06
C VAL A 147 7.03 -7.83 0.10
N PHE A 148 8.26 -7.68 0.58
CA PHE A 148 9.03 -6.46 0.49
C PHE A 148 10.00 -6.57 -0.68
N LEU A 149 10.01 -5.53 -1.50
CA LEU A 149 10.91 -5.34 -2.63
C LEU A 149 11.96 -4.30 -2.24
N GLU A 150 13.20 -4.72 -2.16
CA GLU A 150 14.34 -3.93 -1.71
C GLU A 150 15.23 -3.58 -2.92
N PRO A 151 15.23 -2.32 -3.39
CA PRO A 151 16.06 -1.88 -4.51
C PRO A 151 17.55 -2.10 -4.30
#